data_AF-C3UT39-F1
#
_entry.id   AF-C3UT39-F1
#
_cell.length_a   1.000
_cell.length_b   1.000
_cell.length_c   1.000
_cell.angle_alpha   90.00
_cell.angle_beta   90.00
_cell.angle_gamma   90.00
#
_symmetry.space_group_name_H-M   'P 1'
#
loop_
_entity.id
_entity.type
_entity.pdbx_description
1 polymer ?
#
loop_
_entity_poly.entity_id
_entity_poly.type
_entity_poly.pdbx_seq_one_letter_code
_entity_poly.pdbx_strand_id
1 'polypeptide(L)'
;LLIACYGVPSDFRSMDLLDLIRTSGSNEIVGALRRSPFLAPMISGIVESSIKRGMHIEALEMVYTFGMEDKFSASTVLTSFLRMKKESFEREKQKAQSPMAYKEAAEKQLGALSSVMQCMKTHKLDPAKEIPGWQIKEEIVKLENVTRQLNREMEEKARSITLMEEELLSKRLYNEQMKRPRLSPMEMPPV
;
A
#
# COMPACT_ATOMS: atom_id res chain seq x y z
N LEU A 1 -20.63 13.68 15.85
CA LEU A 1 -21.20 14.66 16.80
C LEU A 1 -22.08 14.01 17.85
N LEU A 2 -23.09 13.20 17.48
CA LEU A 2 -23.99 12.54 18.45
C LEU A 2 -23.25 11.89 19.63
N ILE A 3 -22.34 10.94 19.34
CA ILE A 3 -21.61 10.22 20.40
C ILE A 3 -20.66 11.13 21.22
N ALA A 4 -20.17 12.20 20.60
CA ALA A 4 -19.31 13.17 21.27
C ALA A 4 -20.11 14.05 22.25
N CYS A 5 -21.40 14.27 22.00
CA CYS A 5 -22.25 15.08 22.86
C CYS A 5 -23.02 14.27 23.91
N TYR A 6 -23.38 13.02 23.61
CA TYR A 6 -24.32 12.24 24.43
C TYR A 6 -23.75 10.95 25.01
N GLY A 7 -22.48 10.65 24.75
CA GLY A 7 -21.84 9.44 25.23
C GLY A 7 -21.52 8.47 24.11
N VAL A 8 -20.47 7.70 24.33
CA VAL A 8 -20.04 6.65 23.41
C VAL A 8 -20.62 5.31 23.90
N PRO A 9 -21.41 4.60 23.07
CA PRO A 9 -21.97 3.30 23.44
C PRO A 9 -20.86 2.31 23.79
N SER A 10 -21.13 1.40 24.73
CA SER A 10 -20.15 0.41 25.21
C SER A 10 -19.62 -0.52 24.11
N ASP A 11 -20.43 -0.76 23.07
CA ASP A 11 -20.08 -1.66 21.97
C ASP A 11 -19.14 -1.00 20.95
N PHE A 12 -18.92 0.32 21.03
CA PHE A 12 -17.99 1.01 20.15
C PHE A 12 -16.55 0.73 20.56
N ARG A 13 -15.78 0.17 19.64
CA ARG A 13 -14.36 -0.08 19.82
C ARG A 13 -13.56 1.11 19.30
N SER A 14 -12.27 1.14 19.65
CA SER A 14 -11.35 2.20 19.20
C SER A 14 -11.33 2.37 17.68
N MET A 15 -11.47 1.27 16.93
CA MET A 15 -11.49 1.30 15.47
C MET A 15 -12.77 1.92 14.91
N ASP A 16 -13.91 1.60 15.52
CA ASP A 16 -15.19 2.16 15.10
C ASP A 16 -15.19 3.69 15.34
N LEU A 17 -14.54 4.14 16.42
CA LEU A 17 -14.34 5.56 16.72
C LEU A 17 -13.33 6.23 15.78
N LEU A 18 -12.22 5.57 15.46
CA LEU A 18 -11.24 6.07 14.49
C LEU A 18 -11.90 6.28 13.12
N ASP A 19 -12.64 5.28 12.63
CA ASP A 19 -13.31 5.34 11.33
C ASP A 19 -14.36 6.45 11.30
N LEU A 20 -15.11 6.64 12.39
CA LEU A 20 -16.06 7.74 12.51
C LEU A 20 -15.34 9.11 12.49
N ILE A 21 -14.24 9.26 13.22
CA ILE A 21 -13.46 10.51 13.22
C ILE A 21 -12.95 10.82 11.81
N ARG A 22 -12.37 9.82 11.12
CA ARG A 22 -11.83 9.97 9.76
C ARG A 22 -12.90 10.39 8.73
N THR A 23 -14.09 9.81 8.84
CA THR A 23 -15.18 10.06 7.87
C THR A 23 -16.02 11.29 8.20
N SER A 24 -15.84 11.88 9.40
CA SER A 24 -16.67 12.99 9.88
C SER A 24 -16.29 14.38 9.39
N GLY A 25 -15.25 14.53 8.55
CA GLY A 25 -14.69 15.85 8.24
C GLY A 25 -14.16 16.55 9.50
N SER A 26 -13.43 15.81 10.35
CA SER A 26 -13.05 16.21 11.70
C SER A 26 -12.42 17.59 11.80
N ASN A 27 -11.73 18.07 10.76
CA ASN A 27 -11.13 19.41 10.70
C ASN A 27 -12.15 20.55 10.89
N GLU A 28 -13.36 20.42 10.36
CA GLU A 28 -14.40 21.45 10.48
C GLU A 28 -15.03 21.48 11.87
N ILE A 29 -15.05 20.32 12.54
CA ILE A 29 -15.71 20.13 13.84
C ILE A 29 -14.73 19.90 14.99
N VAL A 30 -13.43 20.09 14.76
CA VAL A 30 -12.35 19.72 15.70
C VAL A 30 -12.52 20.41 17.05
N GLY A 31 -12.95 21.67 17.05
CA GLY A 31 -13.21 22.41 18.29
C GLY A 31 -14.30 21.78 19.14
N ALA A 32 -15.36 21.23 18.52
CA ALA A 32 -16.40 20.50 19.23
C ALA A 32 -15.91 19.13 19.72
N LEU A 33 -15.15 18.40 18.88
CA LEU A 33 -14.60 17.09 19.24
C LEU A 33 -13.63 17.18 20.43
N ARG A 34 -12.75 18.18 20.46
CA ARG A 34 -11.78 18.41 21.56
C ARG A 34 -12.47 18.73 22.90
N ARG A 35 -13.66 19.35 22.88
CA ARG A 35 -14.41 19.71 24.08
C ARG A 35 -15.39 18.62 24.55
N SER A 36 -15.48 17.51 23.82
CA SER A 36 -16.37 16.42 24.18
C SER A 36 -15.95 15.78 25.50
N PRO A 37 -16.82 15.74 26.53
CA PRO A 37 -16.49 15.07 27.80
C PRO A 37 -16.45 13.54 27.65
N PHE A 38 -17.03 13.00 26.57
CA PHE A 38 -17.11 11.57 26.31
C PHE A 38 -16.00 11.09 25.39
N LEU A 39 -15.73 11.83 24.32
CA LEU A 39 -14.76 11.44 23.30
C LEU A 39 -13.32 11.80 23.71
N ALA A 40 -13.09 13.01 24.23
CA ALA A 40 -11.74 13.48 24.53
C ALA A 40 -10.95 12.56 25.49
N PRO A 41 -11.55 11.99 26.56
CA PRO A 41 -10.84 11.03 27.42
C PRO A 41 -10.41 9.74 26.72
N MET A 42 -11.11 9.33 25.64
CA MET A 42 -10.83 8.08 24.94
C MET A 42 -9.79 8.21 23.83
N ILE A 43 -9.50 9.43 23.37
CA ILE A 43 -8.59 9.67 22.24
C ILE A 43 -7.22 9.02 22.47
N SER A 44 -6.67 9.13 23.68
CA SER A 44 -5.38 8.49 24.02
C SER A 44 -5.39 6.98 23.76
N GLY A 45 -6.46 6.30 24.19
CA GLY A 45 -6.62 4.87 23.97
C GLY A 45 -6.82 4.52 22.49
N ILE A 46 -7.46 5.40 21.72
CA ILE A 46 -7.61 5.23 20.27
C ILE A 46 -6.26 5.37 19.56
N VAL A 47 -5.46 6.37 19.93
CA VAL A 47 -4.10 6.58 19.40
C VAL A 47 -3.23 5.36 19.67
N GLU A 48 -3.19 4.87 20.91
CA GLU A 48 -2.43 3.67 21.28
C GLU A 48 -2.91 2.42 20.52
N SER A 49 -4.22 2.22 20.41
CA SER A 49 -4.80 1.10 19.65
C SER A 49 -4.43 1.17 18.18
N SER A 50 -4.40 2.38 17.62
CA SER A 50 -4.02 2.62 16.22
C SER A 50 -2.55 2.29 15.96
N ILE A 51 -1.66 2.72 16.86
CA ILE A 51 -0.21 2.38 16.82
C ILE A 51 -0.02 0.86 16.90
N LYS A 52 -0.68 0.18 17.86
CA LYS A 52 -0.62 -1.29 18.01
C LYS A 52 -1.08 -2.05 16.76
N ARG A 53 -1.98 -1.46 15.97
CA ARG A 53 -2.50 -2.02 14.71
C ARG A 53 -1.70 -1.61 13.47
N GLY A 54 -0.62 -0.83 13.64
CA GLY A 54 0.23 -0.39 12.54
C GLY A 54 -0.22 0.89 11.83
N MET A 55 -1.30 1.55 12.28
CA MET A 55 -1.83 2.79 11.70
C MET A 55 -1.22 4.02 12.35
N HIS A 56 0.11 4.13 12.26
CA HIS A 56 0.87 5.16 12.97
C HIS A 56 0.64 6.56 12.38
N ILE A 57 0.45 6.67 11.07
CA ILE A 57 0.22 7.95 10.40
C ILE A 57 -1.14 8.51 10.84
N GLU A 58 -2.17 7.68 10.89
CA GLU A 58 -3.49 8.10 11.38
C GLU A 58 -3.50 8.37 12.88
N ALA A 59 -2.75 7.60 13.67
CA ALA A 59 -2.55 7.88 15.08
C ALA A 59 -1.93 9.27 15.28
N LEU A 60 -0.89 9.59 14.50
CA LEU A 60 -0.21 10.88 14.57
C LEU A 60 -1.09 12.03 14.07
N GLU A 61 -1.88 11.82 13.02
CA GLU A 61 -2.89 12.80 12.58
C GLU A 61 -3.89 13.12 13.70
N MET A 62 -4.31 12.10 14.45
CA MET A 62 -5.19 12.29 15.61
C MET A 62 -4.49 13.06 16.73
N VAL A 63 -3.21 12.78 16.99
CA VAL A 63 -2.40 13.51 17.98
C VAL A 63 -2.41 15.01 17.67
N TYR A 64 -2.15 15.40 16.43
CA TYR A 64 -2.21 16.82 16.01
C TYR A 64 -3.64 17.37 16.02
N THR A 65 -4.61 16.56 15.55
CA THR A 65 -6.03 16.95 15.53
C THR A 65 -6.56 17.22 16.93
N PHE A 66 -6.09 16.52 17.97
CA PHE A 66 -6.56 16.68 19.34
C PHE A 66 -5.61 17.46 20.25
N GLY A 67 -4.42 17.82 19.78
CA GLY A 67 -3.44 18.59 20.55
C GLY A 67 -2.79 17.75 21.66
N MET A 68 -2.32 16.55 21.32
CA MET A 68 -1.76 15.57 22.25
C MET A 68 -0.25 15.32 22.05
N GLU A 69 0.45 16.27 21.46
CA GLU A 69 1.88 16.18 21.13
C GLU A 69 2.76 16.05 22.39
N ASP A 70 2.24 16.48 23.55
CA ASP A 70 2.86 16.31 24.86
C ASP A 70 2.92 14.84 25.32
N LYS A 71 1.95 14.02 24.89
CA LYS A 71 1.85 12.60 25.25
C LYS A 71 2.44 11.68 24.20
N PHE A 72 2.32 12.05 22.93
CA PHE A 72 2.74 11.23 21.80
C PHE A 72 3.70 12.02 20.92
N SER A 73 4.99 11.76 21.05
CA SER A 73 5.98 12.43 20.22
C SER A 73 5.98 11.89 18.79
N ALA A 74 5.98 12.79 17.80
CA ALA A 74 6.08 12.43 16.39
C ALA A 74 7.32 11.58 16.11
N SER A 75 8.47 11.96 16.67
CA SER A 75 9.69 11.18 16.59
C SER A 75 9.53 9.71 16.98
N THR A 76 8.89 9.42 18.12
CA THR A 76 8.68 8.03 18.58
C THR A 76 7.75 7.29 17.63
N VAL A 77 6.62 7.90 17.26
CA VAL A 77 5.57 7.27 16.44
C VAL A 77 6.07 7.00 15.02
N LEU A 78 6.77 7.96 14.40
CA LEU A 78 7.32 7.79 13.06
C LEU A 78 8.48 6.78 13.05
N THR A 79 9.36 6.81 14.04
CA THR A 79 10.46 5.84 14.13
C THR A 79 9.96 4.41 14.33
N SER A 80 8.93 4.21 15.16
CA SER A 80 8.33 2.88 15.32
C SER A 80 7.65 2.40 14.04
N PHE A 81 6.96 3.29 13.31
CA PHE A 81 6.36 2.98 12.02
C PHE A 81 7.39 2.55 10.99
N LEU A 82 8.46 3.34 10.82
CA LEU A 82 9.53 3.07 9.87
C LEU A 82 10.21 1.73 10.15
N ARG A 83 10.47 1.42 11.43
CA ARG A 83 11.03 0.12 11.84
C ARG A 83 10.10 -1.03 11.49
N MET A 84 8.82 -0.93 11.88
CA MET A 84 7.81 -1.95 11.60
C MET A 84 7.68 -2.21 10.09
N LYS A 85 7.65 -1.15 9.28
CA LYS A 85 7.52 -1.25 7.82
C LYS A 85 8.76 -1.84 7.18
N LYS A 86 9.96 -1.43 7.61
CA LYS A 86 11.23 -2.01 7.17
C LYS A 86 11.30 -3.51 7.47
N GLU A 87 10.94 -3.94 8.67
CA GLU A 87 10.89 -5.36 9.06
C GLU A 87 9.84 -6.15 8.26
N SER A 88 8.68 -5.54 7.96
CA SER A 88 7.67 -6.15 7.09
C SER A 88 8.20 -6.34 5.68
N PHE A 89 8.82 -5.29 5.12
CA PHE A 89 9.38 -5.31 3.77
C PHE A 89 10.48 -6.35 3.61
N GLU A 90 11.42 -6.45 4.56
CA GLU A 90 12.49 -7.47 4.49
C GLU A 90 11.92 -8.90 4.56
N ARG A 91 10.88 -9.13 5.37
CA ARG A 91 10.19 -10.43 5.42
C ARG A 91 9.47 -10.75 4.11
N GLU A 92 8.76 -9.78 3.53
CA GLU A 92 8.06 -9.94 2.25
C GLU A 92 9.05 -10.18 1.11
N LYS A 93 10.16 -9.43 1.08
CA LYS A 93 11.25 -9.59 0.13
C LYS A 93 11.87 -10.98 0.20
N GLN A 94 12.13 -11.52 1.39
CA GLN A 94 12.66 -12.89 1.55
C GLN A 94 11.67 -13.97 1.12
N LYS A 95 10.36 -13.72 1.28
CA LYS A 95 9.30 -14.64 0.88
C LYS A 95 8.90 -14.52 -0.59
N ALA A 96 9.33 -13.47 -1.28
CA ALA A 96 8.95 -13.22 -2.66
C ALA A 96 9.50 -14.32 -3.59
N GLN A 97 8.60 -15.17 -4.09
CA GLN A 97 8.94 -16.24 -5.03
C GLN A 97 8.85 -15.79 -6.49
N SER A 98 8.41 -14.56 -6.75
CA SER A 98 8.27 -14.01 -8.10
C SER A 98 8.67 -12.53 -8.17
N PRO A 99 9.08 -12.03 -9.35
CA PRO A 99 9.32 -10.61 -9.57
C PRO A 99 8.10 -9.73 -9.23
N MET A 100 6.90 -10.22 -9.51
CA MET A 100 5.64 -9.52 -9.19
C MET A 100 5.43 -9.41 -7.68
N ALA A 101 5.66 -10.48 -6.92
CA ALA A 101 5.54 -10.44 -5.45
C ALA A 101 6.56 -9.47 -4.83
N TYR A 102 7.78 -9.42 -5.37
CA TYR A 102 8.78 -8.45 -4.91
C TYR A 102 8.40 -7.01 -5.25
N LYS A 103 7.88 -6.78 -6.47
CA LYS A 103 7.36 -5.48 -6.90
C LYS A 103 6.26 -4.98 -5.97
N GLU A 104 5.28 -5.83 -5.63
CA GLU A 104 4.19 -5.49 -4.73
C GLU A 104 4.69 -5.09 -3.33
N ALA A 105 5.67 -5.83 -2.78
CA ALA A 105 6.30 -5.49 -1.51
C ALA A 105 7.04 -4.14 -1.57
N ALA A 106 7.75 -3.87 -2.67
CA ALA A 106 8.46 -2.62 -2.89
C ALA A 106 7.49 -1.43 -3.01
N GLU A 107 6.38 -1.58 -3.74
CA GLU A 107 5.33 -0.57 -3.86
C GLU A 107 4.64 -0.29 -2.52
N LYS A 108 4.37 -1.32 -1.71
CA LYS A 108 3.86 -1.17 -0.33
C LYS A 108 4.81 -0.38 0.55
N GLN A 109 6.12 -0.67 0.49
CA GLN A 109 7.13 0.07 1.25
C GLN A 109 7.26 1.51 0.76
N LEU A 110 7.20 1.76 -0.56
CA LEU A 110 7.18 3.11 -1.14
C LEU A 110 5.99 3.92 -0.63
N GLY A 111 4.80 3.33 -0.59
CA GLY A 111 3.61 3.97 -0.05
C GLY A 111 3.78 4.37 1.41
N ALA A 112 4.39 3.51 2.22
CA ALA A 112 4.68 3.79 3.63
C ALA A 112 5.72 4.91 3.83
N LEU A 113 6.81 4.91 3.06
CA LEU A 113 7.82 5.97 3.14
C LEU A 113 7.27 7.31 2.66
N SER A 114 6.46 7.29 1.61
CA SER A 114 5.81 8.49 1.07
C SER A 114 4.80 9.08 2.04
N SER A 115 4.04 8.25 2.78
CA SER A 115 3.10 8.73 3.78
C SER A 115 3.78 9.40 4.97
N VAL A 116 4.97 8.92 5.37
CA VAL A 116 5.81 9.59 6.38
C VAL A 116 6.25 10.96 5.88
N MET A 117 6.80 11.05 4.66
CA MET A 117 7.20 12.33 4.06
C MET A 117 6.04 13.33 3.97
N GLN A 118 4.86 12.85 3.58
CA GLN A 118 3.67 13.69 3.49
C GLN A 118 3.20 14.13 4.87
N CYS A 119 3.15 13.24 5.86
CA CYS A 119 2.78 13.57 7.24
C CYS A 119 3.70 14.65 7.81
N MET A 120 5.02 14.49 7.63
CA MET A 120 6.00 15.46 8.10
C MET A 120 5.85 16.82 7.41
N LYS A 121 5.57 16.83 6.09
CA LYS A 121 5.29 18.06 5.36
C LYS A 121 4.03 18.76 5.88
N THR A 122 2.95 18.02 6.08
CA THR A 122 1.67 18.54 6.59
C THR A 122 1.85 19.23 7.94
N HIS A 123 2.57 18.58 8.86
CA HIS A 123 2.78 19.05 10.23
C HIS A 123 4.05 19.89 10.42
N LYS A 124 4.70 20.27 9.31
CA LYS A 124 5.93 21.11 9.28
C LYS A 124 7.05 20.57 10.18
N LEU A 125 7.17 19.25 10.21
CA LEU A 125 8.18 18.54 10.99
C LEU A 125 9.54 18.57 10.30
N ASP A 126 10.60 18.73 11.08
CA ASP A 126 11.98 18.69 10.60
C ASP A 126 12.49 17.23 10.60
N PRO A 127 12.82 16.64 9.43
CA PRO A 127 13.34 15.28 9.36
C PRO A 127 14.60 15.04 10.17
N ALA A 128 15.47 16.04 10.29
CA ALA A 128 16.71 15.91 11.05
C ALA A 128 16.45 15.75 12.56
N LYS A 129 15.30 16.25 13.04
CA LYS A 129 14.90 16.17 14.45
C LYS A 129 14.02 14.97 14.74
N GLU A 130 13.01 14.72 13.90
CA GLU A 130 12.02 13.69 14.19
C GLU A 130 12.53 12.28 13.93
N ILE A 131 13.33 12.09 12.87
CA ILE A 131 13.77 10.76 12.42
C ILE A 131 15.26 10.77 12.06
N PRO A 132 16.15 11.14 13.00
CA PRO A 132 17.57 11.21 12.73
C PRO A 132 18.12 9.85 12.27
N GLY A 133 18.94 9.87 11.23
CA GLY A 133 19.57 8.67 10.65
C GLY A 133 18.72 7.91 9.63
N TRP A 134 17.44 8.26 9.44
CA TRP A 134 16.60 7.65 8.40
C TRP A 134 16.79 8.36 7.05
N GLN A 135 17.32 7.61 6.07
CA GLN A 135 17.53 8.08 4.70
C GLN A 135 16.31 7.81 3.81
N ILE A 136 15.16 8.37 4.20
CA ILE A 136 13.87 8.06 3.55
C ILE A 136 13.88 8.39 2.06
N LYS A 137 14.44 9.54 1.68
CA LYS A 137 14.46 9.98 0.27
C LYS A 137 15.30 9.05 -0.59
N GLU A 138 16.45 8.64 -0.09
CA GLU A 138 17.36 7.71 -0.75
C GLU A 138 16.71 6.32 -0.87
N GLU A 139 16.02 5.85 0.17
CA GLU A 139 15.27 4.59 0.13
C GLU A 139 14.13 4.63 -0.89
N ILE A 140 13.38 5.74 -0.98
CA ILE A 140 12.35 5.93 -2.01
C ILE A 140 12.96 5.82 -3.41
N VAL A 141 14.03 6.57 -3.70
CA VAL A 141 14.69 6.52 -5.02
C VAL A 141 15.18 5.11 -5.35
N LYS A 142 15.76 4.39 -4.38
CA LYS A 142 16.20 3.00 -4.56
C LYS A 142 15.04 2.09 -4.93
N LEU A 143 13.93 2.16 -4.18
CA LEU A 143 12.75 1.32 -4.42
C LEU A 143 12.07 1.66 -5.75
N GLU A 144 11.96 2.93 -6.12
CA GLU A 144 11.43 3.32 -7.43
C GLU A 144 12.26 2.75 -8.58
N ASN A 145 13.59 2.78 -8.47
CA ASN A 145 14.47 2.20 -9.47
C ASN A 145 14.26 0.67 -9.57
N VAL A 146 14.14 -0.02 -8.43
CA VAL A 146 13.85 -1.46 -8.39
C VAL A 146 12.51 -1.77 -9.04
N THR A 147 11.44 -1.05 -8.69
CA THR A 147 10.10 -1.24 -9.28
C THR A 147 10.12 -1.00 -10.78
N ARG A 148 10.81 0.06 -11.26
CA ARG A 148 10.96 0.34 -12.70
C ARG A 148 11.71 -0.78 -13.43
N GLN A 149 12.77 -1.30 -12.83
CA GLN A 149 13.55 -2.40 -13.42
C GLN A 149 12.74 -3.70 -13.51
N LEU A 150 12.07 -4.09 -12.42
CA LEU A 150 11.20 -5.27 -12.41
C LEU A 150 10.09 -5.16 -13.45
N ASN A 151 9.52 -3.96 -13.63
CA ASN A 151 8.46 -3.75 -14.62
C ASN A 151 8.96 -3.98 -16.05
N ARG A 152 10.16 -3.47 -16.39
CA ARG A 152 10.78 -3.70 -17.70
C ARG A 152 11.04 -5.18 -17.96
N GLU A 153 11.62 -5.88 -16.99
CA GLU A 153 11.92 -7.31 -17.12
C GLU A 153 10.65 -8.16 -17.29
N MET A 154 9.58 -7.80 -16.59
CA MET A 154 8.28 -8.47 -16.73
C MET A 154 7.66 -8.23 -18.11
N GLU A 155 7.70 -7.00 -18.62
CA GLU A 155 7.19 -6.68 -19.96
C GLU A 155 7.98 -7.39 -21.06
N GLU A 156 9.31 -7.47 -20.94
CA GLU A 156 10.17 -8.19 -21.87
C GLU A 156 9.89 -9.70 -21.87
N LYS A 157 9.69 -10.30 -20.68
CA LYS A 157 9.29 -11.69 -20.55
C LYS A 157 7.91 -11.94 -21.15
N ALA A 158 6.95 -11.05 -20.91
CA ALA A 158 5.62 -11.16 -21.48
C ALA A 158 5.67 -11.12 -23.02
N ARG A 159 6.43 -10.18 -23.60
CA ARG A 159 6.65 -10.10 -25.05
C ARG A 159 7.27 -11.39 -25.61
N SER A 160 8.29 -11.93 -24.93
CA SER A 160 8.95 -13.16 -25.34
C SER A 160 7.99 -14.37 -25.33
N ILE A 161 7.12 -14.46 -24.32
CA ILE A 161 6.11 -15.53 -24.22
C ILE A 161 5.11 -15.42 -25.37
N THR A 162 4.58 -14.23 -25.64
CA THR A 162 3.62 -14.01 -26.74
C THR A 162 4.20 -14.40 -28.10
N LEU A 163 5.45 -14.03 -28.39
CA LEU A 163 6.13 -14.41 -29.63
C LEU A 163 6.28 -15.93 -29.76
N MET A 164 6.63 -16.60 -28.66
CA MET A 164 6.77 -18.06 -28.64
C MET A 164 5.42 -18.76 -28.86
N GLU A 165 4.35 -18.25 -28.27
CA GLU A 165 2.97 -18.74 -28.47
C GLU A 165 2.51 -18.55 -29.91
N GLU A 166 2.75 -17.39 -30.52
CA GLU A 166 2.45 -17.12 -31.93
C GLU A 166 3.20 -18.05 -32.88
N GLU A 167 4.49 -18.32 -32.61
CA GLU A 167 5.29 -19.24 -33.41
C GLU A 167 4.79 -20.69 -33.29
N LEU A 168 4.41 -21.12 -32.08
CA LEU A 168 3.82 -22.44 -31.83
C LEU A 168 2.47 -22.60 -32.54
N LEU A 169 1.62 -21.57 -32.52
CA LEU A 169 0.34 -21.55 -33.25
C LEU A 169 0.57 -21.64 -34.76
N SER A 170 1.53 -20.87 -35.29
CA SER A 170 1.89 -20.88 -36.70
C SER A 170 2.37 -22.26 -37.17
N LYS A 171 3.24 -22.91 -36.39
CA LYS A 171 3.72 -24.28 -36.65
C LYS A 171 2.57 -25.30 -36.63
N ARG A 172 1.62 -25.17 -35.70
CA ARG A 172 0.44 -26.05 -35.61
C ARG A 172 -0.45 -25.92 -36.85
N LEU A 173 -0.77 -24.69 -37.26
CA LEU A 173 -1.58 -24.42 -38.45
C LEU A 173 -0.92 -24.95 -39.72
N TYR A 174 0.39 -24.75 -39.87
CA TYR A 174 1.14 -25.27 -41.01
C TYR A 174 1.08 -26.80 -41.09
N ASN A 175 1.26 -27.51 -39.98
CA ASN A 175 1.19 -28.97 -39.93
C ASN A 175 -0.22 -29.51 -40.25
N GLU A 176 -1.29 -28.81 -39.84
CA GLU A 176 -2.66 -29.18 -40.19
C GLU A 176 -2.95 -29.01 -41.70
N GLN A 177 -2.43 -27.96 -42.32
CA GLN A 177 -2.58 -27.74 -43.76
C GLN A 177 -1.86 -28.82 -44.58
N MET A 178 -0.66 -29.22 -44.17
CA MET A 178 0.13 -30.26 -44.85
C MET A 178 -0.47 -31.67 -44.74
N LYS A 179 -1.34 -31.91 -43.74
CA LYS A 179 -2.04 -33.19 -43.56
C LYS A 179 -3.38 -33.28 -44.29
N ARG A 180 -3.80 -32.24 -45.04
CA ARG A 180 -5.02 -32.33 -45.86
C ARG A 180 -4.79 -33.27 -47.06
N PRO A 181 -5.63 -34.29 -47.27
CA PRO A 181 -5.51 -35.18 -48.43
C PRO A 181 -5.62 -34.36 -49.72
N ARG A 182 -4.70 -34.58 -50.66
CA ARG A 182 -4.87 -34.09 -52.04
C ARG A 182 -6.06 -34.86 -52.63
N LEU A 183 -7.15 -34.16 -52.93
CA LEU A 183 -8.24 -34.74 -53.73
C LEU A 183 -7.62 -35.20 -55.06
N SER A 184 -7.61 -36.52 -55.28
CA SER A 184 -7.14 -37.12 -56.52
C SER A 184 -8.10 -36.72 -57.66
N PRO A 185 -7.60 -36.46 -58.89
CA PRO A 185 -8.47 -36.21 -60.03
C PRO A 185 -9.32 -37.46 -60.29
N MET A 186 -10.64 -37.27 -60.22
CA MET A 186 -11.65 -38.28 -60.49
C MET A 186 -11.42 -38.86 -61.92
N GLU A 187 -11.00 -40.12 -62.01
CA GLU A 187 -10.99 -40.84 -63.29
C GLU A 187 -12.42 -40.88 -63.84
N MET A 188 -12.63 -40.31 -65.02
CA MET A 188 -13.92 -40.44 -65.72
C MET A 188 -14.05 -41.86 -66.30
N PRO A 189 -15.21 -42.51 -66.15
CA PRO A 189 -15.41 -43.85 -66.66
C PRO A 189 -15.49 -43.88 -68.20
N PRO A 190 -15.02 -44.96 -68.85
CA PRO A 190 -15.01 -45.06 -70.31
C PRO A 190 -16.42 -45.29 -70.87
N VAL A 191 -16.61 -44.78 -72.10
CA VAL A 191 -17.85 -44.84 -72.90
C VAL A 191 -18.12 -46.25 -73.41
#